data_AF-A0A0C4FBY8-F1
#
_entry.id   AF-A0A0C4FBY8-F1
#
_cell.length_a   1.000
_cell.length_b   1.000
_cell.length_c   1.000
_cell.angle_alpha   90.00
_cell.angle_beta   90.00
_cell.angle_gamma   90.00
#
_symmetry.space_group_name_H-M   'P 1'
#
loop_
_entity.id
_entity.type
_entity.pdbx_description
1 polymer ?
#
loop_
_entity_poly.entity_id
_entity_poly.type
_entity_poly.pdbx_seq_one_letter_code
_entity_poly.pdbx_strand_id
1 'polypeptide(L)'
;MPVNLNTLLNSTPVSPPHSQFHPSHSQGPSAIELANLLSPAVDSHRALPKQAHHQQQYSEHDEQQEDDDEHKQFREALQALPLTQPATHTLPVAAFNRSRPPRAAKLASYQRPVPFTSFSYDDHRLIRTGKHQFESLRPFSVPQNLVGFDLSHRIDRAVFRDESIDEGIDGLLISLIGFLDKADPKERLDLCRGVFSASLITWRGVLTKLCASVYETAGEGGGGGGGWTKEVMMVDGTVYMIDGPKTAEEQGGSSAQQTYYGHSYESLLTNPSGFEDVNTNTQWVSVVKSNLNGNRLILGGEVDCIDPNAFNHHRHQLAHNSDQPSETVPIDQFIEIKTSIMPASDRDHWNLYRFKMLKFWLQSCQLGSSPK
;
A
#
# COMPACT_ATOMS: atom_id res chain seq x y z
N MET A 1 -14.09 -23.28 24.92
CA MET A 1 -15.29 -22.74 24.24
C MET A 1 -14.82 -21.98 23.00
N PRO A 2 -15.47 -22.11 21.83
CA PRO A 2 -15.03 -21.41 20.63
C PRO A 2 -15.18 -19.90 20.84
N VAL A 3 -14.09 -19.16 20.64
CA VAL A 3 -14.09 -17.69 20.69
C VAL A 3 -14.91 -17.19 19.51
N ASN A 4 -16.08 -16.63 19.79
CA ASN A 4 -16.92 -16.00 18.78
C ASN A 4 -16.30 -14.64 18.43
N LEU A 5 -15.67 -14.53 17.25
CA LEU A 5 -15.03 -13.29 16.79
C LEU A 5 -16.02 -12.12 16.66
N ASN A 6 -17.33 -12.38 16.56
CA ASN A 6 -18.35 -11.33 16.58
C ASN A 6 -18.42 -10.60 17.92
N THR A 7 -17.98 -11.20 19.03
CA THR A 7 -17.99 -10.54 20.35
C THR A 7 -16.81 -9.57 20.55
N LEU A 8 -15.68 -9.78 19.86
CA LEU A 8 -14.54 -8.84 19.86
C LEU A 8 -14.77 -7.65 18.93
N LEU A 9 -15.57 -7.83 17.87
CA LEU A 9 -15.95 -6.77 16.94
C LEU A 9 -17.18 -5.97 17.39
N ASN A 10 -17.96 -6.49 18.36
CA ASN A 10 -19.16 -5.84 18.91
C ASN A 10 -18.98 -5.28 20.33
N SER A 11 -17.76 -5.29 20.89
CA SER A 11 -17.50 -4.51 22.10
C SER A 11 -17.59 -3.04 21.72
N THR A 12 -18.60 -2.34 22.25
CA THR A 12 -18.72 -0.88 22.15
C THR A 12 -17.37 -0.22 22.38
N PRO A 13 -16.91 0.67 21.48
CA PRO A 13 -15.69 1.42 21.71
C PRO A 13 -15.84 2.13 23.05
N VAL A 14 -14.89 1.90 23.96
CA VAL A 14 -14.67 2.86 25.04
C VAL A 14 -14.00 4.04 24.34
N SER A 15 -14.80 4.98 23.86
CA SER A 15 -14.30 6.26 23.38
C SER A 15 -13.45 6.86 24.49
N PRO A 16 -12.20 7.28 24.23
CA PRO A 16 -11.53 8.22 25.11
C PRO A 16 -12.46 9.41 25.32
N PRO A 17 -12.48 10.03 26.52
CA PRO A 17 -13.23 11.27 26.71
C PRO A 17 -12.81 12.22 25.60
N HIS A 18 -13.78 12.69 24.82
CA HIS A 18 -13.58 13.61 23.70
C HIS A 18 -12.49 14.61 24.08
N SER A 19 -11.30 14.52 23.46
CA SER A 19 -10.39 15.65 23.51
C SER A 19 -11.19 16.78 22.90
N GLN A 20 -11.47 17.81 23.70
CA GLN A 20 -12.02 19.06 23.22
C GLN A 20 -10.94 19.73 22.36
N PHE A 21 -10.73 19.18 21.16
CA PHE A 21 -10.01 19.86 20.12
C PHE A 21 -10.97 20.94 19.65
N HIS A 22 -10.83 22.12 20.23
CA HIS A 22 -11.42 23.31 19.65
C HIS A 22 -10.85 23.44 18.24
N PRO A 23 -11.67 23.45 17.17
CA PRO A 23 -11.15 23.76 15.85
C PRO A 23 -10.74 25.23 15.88
N SER A 24 -9.47 25.49 16.12
CA SER A 24 -8.86 26.73 15.66
C SER A 24 -9.13 26.81 14.16
N HIS A 25 -9.29 28.03 13.65
CA HIS A 25 -9.64 28.32 12.26
C HIS A 25 -8.61 27.82 11.21
N SER A 26 -7.62 27.01 11.57
CA SER A 26 -6.70 26.37 10.64
C SER A 26 -7.35 25.13 10.01
N GLN A 27 -7.65 25.21 8.72
CA GLN A 27 -7.76 23.99 7.91
C GLN A 27 -6.48 23.17 8.15
N GLY A 28 -6.60 21.89 8.49
CA GLY A 28 -5.44 21.00 8.63
C GLY A 28 -4.62 20.94 7.34
N PRO A 29 -3.38 20.43 7.40
CA PRO A 29 -2.48 20.41 6.24
C PRO A 29 -3.10 19.62 5.09
N SER A 30 -3.00 20.18 3.88
CA SER A 30 -3.43 19.55 2.64
C SER A 30 -2.63 18.27 2.34
N ALA A 31 -3.19 17.40 1.50
CA ALA A 31 -2.48 16.20 1.04
C ALA A 31 -1.12 16.49 0.40
N ILE A 32 -0.94 17.64 -0.25
CA ILE A 32 0.34 18.02 -0.87
C ILE A 32 1.36 18.42 0.20
N GLU A 33 0.94 19.13 1.24
CA GLU A 33 1.81 19.49 2.36
C GLU A 33 2.24 18.26 3.15
N LEU A 34 1.31 17.35 3.45
CA LEU A 34 1.61 16.07 4.09
C LEU A 34 2.51 15.19 3.21
N ALA A 35 2.27 15.15 1.90
CA ALA A 35 3.15 14.43 0.98
C ALA A 35 4.58 14.97 1.03
N ASN A 36 4.78 16.28 1.02
CA ASN A 36 6.12 16.86 1.11
C ASN A 36 6.79 16.60 2.47
N LEU A 37 6.02 16.57 3.56
CA LEU A 37 6.53 16.35 4.92
C LEU A 37 6.88 14.89 5.21
N LEU A 38 6.04 13.96 4.74
CA LEU A 38 6.13 12.52 5.05
C LEU A 38 6.82 11.72 3.95
N SER A 39 7.16 12.36 2.83
CA SER A 39 8.01 11.69 1.84
C SER A 39 9.36 11.35 2.46
N PRO A 40 9.87 10.12 2.30
CA PRO A 40 11.21 9.74 2.71
C PRO A 40 12.23 10.73 2.12
N ALA A 41 12.89 11.52 2.95
CA ALA A 41 13.94 12.41 2.47
C ALA A 41 15.12 11.56 1.99
N VAL A 42 15.38 11.53 0.68
CA VAL A 42 16.70 11.11 0.19
C VAL A 42 17.66 12.22 0.57
N ASP A 43 18.49 11.96 1.58
CA ASP A 43 19.49 12.87 2.12
C ASP A 43 20.39 13.40 1.00
N SER A 44 20.06 14.59 0.50
CA SER A 44 20.89 15.34 -0.44
C SER A 44 21.37 16.59 0.30
N HIS A 45 22.48 16.44 1.01
CA HIS A 45 23.20 17.56 1.60
C HIS A 45 23.40 18.69 0.59
N ARG A 46 22.62 19.77 0.69
CA ARG A 46 23.09 21.12 0.34
C ARG A 46 22.30 22.19 1.09
N ALA A 47 23.05 22.92 1.90
CA ALA A 47 22.63 24.07 2.70
C ALA A 47 21.73 25.06 1.94
N LEU A 48 20.65 25.48 2.58
CA LEU A 48 19.91 26.68 2.19
C LEU A 48 20.77 27.93 2.49
N PRO A 49 20.76 28.95 1.61
CA PRO A 49 21.51 30.17 1.82
C PRO A 49 20.88 30.99 2.95
N LYS A 50 21.72 31.41 3.91
CA LYS A 50 21.36 32.40 4.92
C LYS A 50 21.06 33.73 4.23
N GLN A 51 19.79 34.09 4.11
CA GLN A 51 19.40 35.48 3.91
C GLN A 51 19.09 36.11 5.27
N ALA A 52 19.79 37.21 5.52
CA ALA A 52 19.70 37.99 6.73
C ALA A 52 18.37 38.75 6.77
N HIS A 53 17.61 38.58 7.85
CA HIS A 53 16.69 39.59 8.32
C HIS A 53 17.01 39.91 9.78
N HIS A 54 17.39 41.16 10.00
CA HIS A 54 17.53 41.78 11.30
C HIS A 54 16.18 42.40 11.68
N GLN A 55 15.81 42.20 12.96
CA GLN A 55 14.84 42.94 13.77
C GLN A 55 13.34 42.74 13.52
N GLN A 56 12.75 41.85 14.33
CA GLN A 56 11.70 42.20 15.29
C GLN A 56 11.77 41.20 16.47
N GLN A 57 12.58 41.56 17.47
CA GLN A 57 12.65 40.86 18.75
C GLN A 57 11.51 41.41 19.61
N TYR A 58 10.79 40.54 20.36
CA TYR A 58 9.59 40.77 21.18
C TYR A 58 8.25 40.28 20.59
N SER A 59 8.12 38.96 20.38
CA SER A 59 6.92 38.15 20.77
C SER A 59 7.11 36.63 20.57
N GLU A 60 8.14 36.17 19.87
CA GLU A 60 8.32 34.75 19.50
C GLU A 60 8.67 33.80 20.67
N HIS A 61 9.09 34.32 21.83
CA HIS A 61 9.52 33.46 22.95
C HIS A 61 8.36 32.88 23.76
N ASP A 62 7.19 33.51 23.80
CA ASP A 62 6.03 32.99 24.55
C ASP A 62 5.22 31.98 23.71
N GLU A 63 5.08 32.21 22.39
CA GLU A 63 4.34 31.30 21.49
C GLU A 63 5.08 29.96 21.27
N GLN A 64 6.42 29.98 21.13
CA GLN A 64 7.21 28.73 21.03
C GLN A 64 7.18 27.91 22.32
N GLN A 65 7.03 28.57 23.47
CA GLN A 65 7.04 27.91 24.77
C GLN A 65 5.66 27.32 25.12
N GLU A 66 4.56 27.96 24.69
CA GLU A 66 3.21 27.38 24.74
C GLU A 66 3.06 26.16 23.82
N ASP A 67 3.57 26.23 22.58
CA ASP A 67 3.55 25.08 21.65
C ASP A 67 4.36 23.88 22.20
N ASP A 68 5.53 24.13 22.79
CA ASP A 68 6.36 23.09 23.41
C ASP A 68 5.70 22.47 24.65
N ASP A 69 5.00 23.28 25.46
CA ASP A 69 4.28 22.80 26.65
C ASP A 69 2.99 22.03 26.28
N GLU A 70 2.26 22.43 25.23
CA GLU A 70 1.12 21.66 24.69
C GLU A 70 1.59 20.33 24.10
N HIS A 71 2.68 20.33 23.33
CA HIS A 71 3.26 19.10 22.79
C HIS A 71 3.73 18.14 23.88
N LYS A 72 4.29 18.69 24.96
CA LYS A 72 4.72 17.94 26.14
C LYS A 72 3.53 17.39 26.91
N GLN A 73 2.50 18.19 27.16
CA GLN A 73 1.26 17.73 27.80
C GLN A 73 0.56 16.64 26.99
N PHE A 74 0.53 16.76 25.66
CA PHE A 74 -0.04 15.73 24.79
C PHE A 74 0.76 14.42 24.87
N ARG A 75 2.09 14.49 24.90
CA ARG A 75 2.96 13.31 25.10
C ARG A 75 2.79 12.68 26.47
N GLU A 76 2.70 13.49 27.52
CA GLU A 76 2.45 13.03 28.89
C GLU A 76 1.07 12.38 29.00
N ALA A 77 0.05 12.94 28.35
CA ALA A 77 -1.29 12.37 28.27
C ALA A 77 -1.31 11.02 27.51
N LEU A 78 -0.59 10.92 26.39
CA LEU A 78 -0.42 9.66 25.65
C LEU A 78 0.32 8.59 26.47
N GLN A 79 1.35 8.98 27.21
CA GLN A 79 2.08 8.09 28.11
C GLN A 79 1.26 7.67 29.33
N ALA A 80 0.32 8.52 29.76
CA ALA A 80 -0.59 8.26 30.88
C ALA A 80 -1.81 7.40 30.47
N LEU A 81 -2.05 7.17 29.16
CA LEU A 81 -3.08 6.24 28.72
C LEU A 81 -2.73 4.83 29.22
N PRO A 82 -3.63 4.16 29.96
CA PRO A 82 -3.36 2.83 30.48
C PRO A 82 -3.25 1.84 29.31
N LEU A 83 -2.02 1.44 28.99
CA LEU A 83 -1.76 0.35 28.06
C LEU A 83 -2.33 -0.93 28.66
N THR A 84 -3.21 -1.59 27.91
CA THR A 84 -3.68 -2.92 28.28
C THR A 84 -2.50 -3.88 28.31
N GLN A 85 -2.49 -4.81 29.26
CA GLN A 85 -1.44 -5.83 29.29
C GLN A 85 -1.48 -6.63 27.99
N PRO A 86 -0.32 -6.98 27.40
CA PRO A 86 -0.25 -7.82 26.22
C PRO A 86 -1.02 -9.12 26.44
N ALA A 87 -1.97 -9.43 25.56
CA ALA A 87 -2.72 -10.67 25.57
C ALA A 87 -2.40 -11.47 24.31
N THR A 88 -2.10 -12.76 24.47
CA THR A 88 -1.88 -13.67 23.35
C THR A 88 -3.14 -14.48 23.08
N HIS A 89 -3.66 -14.36 21.86
CA HIS A 89 -4.77 -15.16 21.38
C HIS A 89 -4.31 -16.06 20.23
N THR A 90 -4.47 -17.37 20.40
CA THR A 90 -4.18 -18.35 19.34
C THR A 90 -5.45 -18.63 18.57
N LEU A 91 -5.45 -18.34 17.27
CA LEU A 91 -6.52 -18.74 16.38
C LEU A 91 -6.44 -20.26 16.13
N PRO A 92 -7.58 -20.96 16.03
CA PRO A 92 -7.59 -22.37 15.68
C PRO A 92 -6.96 -22.54 14.29
N VAL A 93 -6.17 -23.62 14.11
CA VAL A 93 -5.57 -23.96 12.82
C VAL A 93 -6.68 -24.04 11.78
N ALA A 94 -6.51 -23.33 10.67
CA ALA A 94 -7.44 -23.39 9.56
C ALA A 94 -7.47 -24.84 9.03
N ALA A 95 -8.52 -25.58 9.38
CA ALA A 95 -8.72 -26.92 8.86
C ALA A 95 -9.15 -26.79 7.39
N PHE A 96 -8.23 -26.99 6.45
CA PHE A 96 -8.61 -27.34 5.07
C PHE A 96 -9.20 -28.76 5.12
N ASN A 97 -10.45 -28.84 5.54
CA ASN A 97 -11.15 -30.10 5.63
C ASN A 97 -11.34 -30.56 4.19
N ARG A 98 -10.60 -31.60 3.74
CA ARG A 98 -10.73 -32.18 2.40
C ARG A 98 -12.16 -32.71 2.13
N SER A 99 -13.00 -32.76 3.16
CA SER A 99 -14.44 -32.85 3.03
C SER A 99 -14.99 -31.59 2.36
N ARG A 100 -15.69 -31.77 1.24
CA ARG A 100 -16.53 -30.75 0.62
C ARG A 100 -17.20 -29.91 1.73
N PRO A 101 -17.09 -28.57 1.73
CA PRO A 101 -17.78 -27.77 2.73
C PRO A 101 -19.23 -28.24 2.79
N PRO A 102 -19.84 -28.37 4.00
CA PRO A 102 -21.23 -28.77 4.09
C PRO A 102 -22.02 -27.92 3.09
N ARG A 103 -23.00 -28.53 2.40
CA ARG A 103 -23.74 -27.97 1.25
C ARG A 103 -24.35 -26.57 1.49
N ALA A 104 -24.25 -26.06 2.73
CA ALA A 104 -24.74 -24.78 3.24
C ALA A 104 -23.65 -23.79 3.72
N ALA A 105 -22.34 -24.06 3.62
CA ALA A 105 -21.34 -23.02 3.89
C ALA A 105 -21.40 -22.00 2.76
N LYS A 106 -22.04 -20.85 3.02
CA LYS A 106 -22.12 -19.73 2.08
C LYS A 106 -20.68 -19.36 1.71
N LEU A 107 -20.34 -19.47 0.42
CA LEU A 107 -19.04 -18.99 -0.06
C LEU A 107 -18.89 -17.53 0.37
N ALA A 108 -17.74 -17.17 0.94
CA ALA A 108 -17.46 -15.79 1.27
C ALA A 108 -17.58 -14.95 -0.02
N SER A 109 -18.45 -13.94 0.01
CA SER A 109 -18.61 -13.03 -1.12
C SER A 109 -17.47 -12.01 -1.10
N TYR A 110 -16.71 -11.94 -2.19
CA TYR A 110 -15.78 -10.85 -2.44
C TYR A 110 -16.33 -9.97 -3.55
N GLN A 111 -16.56 -8.70 -3.24
CA GLN A 111 -17.00 -7.72 -4.23
C GLN A 111 -15.84 -7.41 -5.19
N ARG A 112 -16.15 -7.22 -6.48
CA ARG A 112 -15.17 -6.73 -7.46
C ARG A 112 -14.61 -5.38 -6.95
N PRO A 113 -13.27 -5.25 -6.79
CA PRO A 113 -12.67 -3.99 -6.36
C PRO A 113 -13.01 -2.84 -7.31
N VAL A 114 -13.22 -1.65 -6.75
CA VAL A 114 -13.54 -0.43 -7.50
C VAL A 114 -12.48 0.63 -7.17
N PRO A 115 -11.64 1.04 -8.13
CA PRO A 115 -10.74 2.17 -7.97
C PRO A 115 -11.52 3.45 -7.68
N PHE A 116 -10.98 4.28 -6.80
CA PHE A 116 -11.58 5.59 -6.53
C PHE A 116 -10.54 6.69 -6.30
N THR A 117 -9.28 6.35 -6.04
CA THR A 117 -8.15 7.28 -6.06
C THR A 117 -6.85 6.55 -6.42
N SER A 118 -5.77 7.29 -6.62
CA SER A 118 -4.43 6.76 -6.86
C SER A 118 -3.37 7.76 -6.39
N PHE A 119 -2.12 7.31 -6.34
CA PHE A 119 -0.97 8.18 -6.14
C PHE A 119 0.28 7.54 -6.77
N SER A 120 1.33 8.33 -6.91
CA SER A 120 2.64 7.85 -7.37
C SER A 120 3.68 8.05 -6.29
N TYR A 121 4.65 7.14 -6.21
CA TYR A 121 5.99 7.44 -5.71
C TYR A 121 6.86 7.74 -6.92
N ASP A 122 7.55 8.89 -6.95
CA ASP A 122 8.46 9.24 -8.04
C ASP A 122 9.82 8.53 -7.94
N ASP A 123 10.77 8.90 -8.80
CA ASP A 123 12.13 8.38 -8.83
C ASP A 123 12.96 8.67 -7.57
N HIS A 124 12.53 9.63 -6.76
CA HIS A 124 13.10 10.00 -5.47
C HIS A 124 12.28 9.49 -4.27
N ARG A 125 11.29 8.61 -4.51
CA ARG A 125 10.37 8.08 -3.50
C ARG A 125 9.45 9.12 -2.88
N LEU A 126 9.27 10.27 -3.52
CA LEU A 126 8.36 11.30 -3.03
C LEU A 126 6.92 10.93 -3.39
N ILE A 127 6.00 11.15 -2.46
CA ILE A 127 4.57 10.91 -2.65
C ILE A 127 4.01 12.01 -3.56
N ARG A 128 3.43 11.61 -4.68
CA ARG A 128 2.79 12.48 -5.67
C ARG A 128 1.29 12.21 -5.69
N THR A 129 0.53 13.20 -5.26
CA THR A 129 -0.94 13.22 -5.35
C THR A 129 -1.38 14.30 -6.33
N GLY A 130 -2.67 14.61 -6.34
CA GLY A 130 -3.11 15.77 -7.11
C GLY A 130 -3.16 15.47 -8.61
N LYS A 131 -2.62 16.40 -9.41
CA LYS A 131 -2.41 16.22 -10.85
C LYS A 131 -1.23 15.29 -11.18
N HIS A 132 -0.35 15.06 -10.19
CA HIS A 132 0.85 14.24 -10.30
C HIS A 132 0.61 12.77 -9.89
N GLN A 133 -0.63 12.40 -9.57
CA GLN A 133 -0.96 11.05 -9.10
C GLN A 133 -0.65 9.94 -10.12
N PHE A 134 -0.48 10.27 -11.40
CA PHE A 134 -0.16 9.32 -12.49
C PHE A 134 1.28 9.42 -13.00
N GLU A 135 2.15 10.16 -12.31
CA GLU A 135 3.53 10.41 -12.77
C GLU A 135 4.33 9.13 -12.97
N SER A 136 4.06 8.11 -12.16
CA SER A 136 4.73 6.79 -12.22
C SER A 136 3.90 5.73 -12.95
N LEU A 137 2.75 6.08 -13.54
CA LEU A 137 1.93 5.15 -14.30
C LEU A 137 2.66 4.78 -15.60
N ARG A 138 2.71 3.49 -15.93
CA ARG A 138 3.38 3.01 -17.16
C ARG A 138 2.41 2.24 -18.08
N PRO A 139 2.53 2.37 -19.41
CA PRO A 139 1.84 1.50 -20.36
C PRO A 139 2.52 0.15 -20.47
N PHE A 140 1.77 -0.91 -20.74
CA PHE A 140 2.36 -2.14 -21.25
C PHE A 140 2.97 -1.89 -22.64
N SER A 141 4.16 -2.41 -22.89
CA SER A 141 4.88 -2.24 -24.16
C SER A 141 5.75 -3.45 -24.43
N VAL A 142 5.44 -4.18 -25.50
CA VAL A 142 6.20 -5.38 -25.88
C VAL A 142 7.28 -4.95 -26.88
N PRO A 143 8.58 -5.03 -26.54
CA PRO A 143 9.64 -4.74 -27.48
C PRO A 143 9.73 -5.83 -28.55
N GLN A 144 10.28 -5.50 -29.72
CA GLN A 144 10.32 -6.41 -30.87
C GLN A 144 11.13 -7.70 -30.61
N ASN A 145 12.14 -7.67 -29.73
CA ASN A 145 13.01 -8.80 -29.42
C ASN A 145 13.12 -9.00 -27.89
N LEU A 146 12.22 -9.82 -27.33
CA LEU A 146 12.23 -10.21 -25.91
C LEU A 146 13.15 -11.40 -25.61
N VAL A 147 13.30 -12.31 -26.57
CA VAL A 147 14.02 -13.58 -26.36
C VAL A 147 15.53 -13.34 -26.27
N GLY A 148 16.15 -13.91 -25.25
CA GLY A 148 17.60 -13.82 -25.03
C GLY A 148 18.05 -12.55 -24.32
N PHE A 149 17.11 -11.72 -23.83
CA PHE A 149 17.46 -10.58 -22.98
C PHE A 149 18.06 -11.05 -21.65
N ASP A 150 19.19 -10.46 -21.27
CA ASP A 150 19.86 -10.73 -20.00
C ASP A 150 19.20 -9.91 -18.89
N LEU A 151 18.46 -10.55 -17.98
CA LEU A 151 17.81 -9.88 -16.86
C LEU A 151 18.80 -9.25 -15.85
N SER A 152 20.10 -9.55 -15.94
CA SER A 152 21.14 -8.86 -15.16
C SER A 152 21.66 -7.58 -15.82
N HIS A 153 21.17 -7.24 -17.02
CA HIS A 153 21.63 -6.09 -17.78
C HIS A 153 21.52 -4.79 -16.99
N ARG A 154 22.66 -4.15 -16.70
CA ARG A 154 22.80 -2.89 -15.93
C ARG A 154 22.37 -2.96 -14.46
N ILE A 155 22.53 -4.13 -13.84
CA ILE A 155 22.32 -4.27 -12.39
C ILE A 155 23.22 -3.34 -11.57
N ASP A 156 24.40 -2.99 -12.09
CA ASP A 156 25.35 -2.04 -11.47
C ASP A 156 24.83 -0.59 -11.42
N ARG A 157 23.79 -0.27 -12.19
CA ARG A 157 23.16 1.07 -12.23
C ARG A 157 21.83 1.13 -11.50
N ALA A 158 21.41 0.02 -10.89
CA ALA A 158 20.14 -0.08 -10.20
C ALA A 158 20.06 0.87 -9.00
N VAL A 159 18.93 1.55 -8.86
CA VAL A 159 18.57 2.32 -7.66
C VAL A 159 17.56 1.51 -6.86
N PHE A 160 17.98 1.04 -5.69
CA PHE A 160 17.11 0.30 -4.78
C PHE A 160 16.47 1.23 -3.75
N ARG A 161 15.18 1.03 -3.49
CA ARG A 161 14.44 1.68 -2.42
C ARG A 161 15.10 1.35 -1.09
N ASP A 162 15.26 2.35 -0.24
CA ASP A 162 15.75 2.14 1.12
C ASP A 162 14.68 1.45 1.97
N GLU A 163 14.79 0.12 2.10
CA GLU A 163 13.88 -0.68 2.94
C GLU A 163 14.05 -0.45 4.45
N SER A 164 15.04 0.34 4.89
CA SER A 164 15.20 0.71 6.31
C SER A 164 14.22 1.80 6.76
N ILE A 165 13.63 2.53 5.81
CA ILE A 165 12.63 3.56 6.08
C ILE A 165 11.26 2.91 6.19
N ASP A 166 10.62 3.10 7.35
CA ASP A 166 9.23 2.69 7.56
C ASP A 166 8.29 3.75 6.97
N GLU A 167 7.61 3.38 5.89
CA GLU A 167 6.63 4.22 5.19
C GLU A 167 5.20 4.03 5.71
N GLY A 168 4.99 3.06 6.63
CA GLY A 168 3.69 2.72 7.18
C GLY A 168 2.61 2.54 6.12
N ILE A 169 1.57 3.39 6.20
CA ILE A 169 0.48 3.50 5.21
C ILE A 169 0.33 4.94 4.71
N ASP A 170 1.38 5.74 4.80
CA ASP A 170 1.31 7.20 4.62
C ASP A 170 0.83 7.57 3.22
N GLY A 171 1.42 6.98 2.17
CA GLY A 171 0.96 7.20 0.79
C GLY A 171 -0.52 6.86 0.60
N LEU A 172 -1.01 5.79 1.24
CA LEU A 172 -2.43 5.43 1.20
C LEU A 172 -3.28 6.49 1.90
N LEU A 173 -2.95 6.88 3.13
CA LEU A 173 -3.71 7.89 3.90
C LEU A 173 -3.71 9.26 3.21
N ILE A 174 -2.55 9.73 2.74
CA ILE A 174 -2.40 10.99 2.01
C ILE A 174 -3.23 10.99 0.73
N SER A 175 -3.29 9.87 -0.01
CA SER A 175 -4.13 9.75 -1.20
C SER A 175 -5.63 9.85 -0.88
N LEU A 176 -6.06 9.36 0.29
CA LEU A 176 -7.44 9.48 0.76
C LEU A 176 -7.78 10.92 1.16
N ILE A 177 -6.87 11.60 1.85
CA ILE A 177 -7.01 13.04 2.15
C ILE A 177 -7.14 13.83 0.85
N GLY A 178 -6.23 13.59 -0.11
CA GLY A 178 -6.25 14.27 -1.41
C GLY A 178 -7.51 13.99 -2.23
N PHE A 179 -8.06 12.78 -2.13
CA PHE A 179 -9.35 12.41 -2.72
C PHE A 179 -10.50 13.22 -2.11
N LEU A 180 -10.55 13.31 -0.77
CA LEU A 180 -11.60 14.03 -0.05
C LEU A 180 -11.49 15.55 -0.20
N ASP A 181 -10.28 16.10 -0.31
CA ASP A 181 -10.04 17.53 -0.47
C ASP A 181 -10.52 18.06 -1.82
N LYS A 182 -10.46 17.22 -2.85
CA LYS A 182 -10.89 17.56 -4.21
C LYS A 182 -12.36 17.26 -4.49
N ALA A 183 -13.05 16.59 -3.56
CA ALA A 183 -14.45 16.27 -3.73
C ALA A 183 -15.30 17.54 -3.89
N ASP A 184 -16.32 17.47 -4.76
CA ASP A 184 -17.34 18.52 -4.80
C ASP A 184 -17.91 18.71 -3.39
N PRO A 185 -18.07 19.95 -2.88
CA PRO A 185 -18.59 20.20 -1.54
C PRO A 185 -19.91 19.50 -1.24
N LYS A 186 -20.75 19.25 -2.25
CA LYS A 186 -22.04 18.54 -2.13
C LYS A 186 -21.85 17.04 -1.94
N GLU A 187 -20.80 16.46 -2.49
CA GLU A 187 -20.49 15.03 -2.43
C GLU A 187 -19.53 14.67 -1.29
N ARG A 188 -18.72 15.64 -0.83
CA ARG A 188 -17.66 15.45 0.16
C ARG A 188 -18.13 14.72 1.41
N LEU A 189 -19.30 15.07 1.94
CA LEU A 189 -19.83 14.43 3.16
C LEU A 189 -20.11 12.93 2.95
N ASP A 190 -20.67 12.55 1.80
CA ASP A 190 -20.97 11.16 1.49
C ASP A 190 -19.71 10.36 1.16
N LEU A 191 -18.72 10.98 0.51
CA LEU A 191 -17.41 10.39 0.29
C LEU A 191 -16.65 10.17 1.60
N CYS A 192 -16.66 11.13 2.52
CA CYS A 192 -16.11 10.98 3.87
C CYS A 192 -16.77 9.80 4.59
N ARG A 193 -18.10 9.72 4.60
CA ARG A 193 -18.84 8.58 5.18
C ARG A 193 -18.45 7.26 4.53
N GLY A 194 -18.24 7.26 3.21
CA GLY A 194 -17.75 6.10 2.47
C GLY A 194 -16.40 5.62 2.99
N VAL A 195 -15.42 6.53 3.10
CA VAL A 195 -14.07 6.23 3.61
C VAL A 195 -14.10 5.78 5.07
N PHE A 196 -14.77 6.53 5.95
CA PHE A 196 -14.87 6.21 7.38
C PHE A 196 -15.70 4.97 7.70
N SER A 197 -16.49 4.47 6.75
CA SER A 197 -17.19 3.20 6.91
C SER A 197 -16.32 1.96 6.64
N ALA A 198 -15.06 2.15 6.25
CA ALA A 198 -14.13 1.04 6.03
C ALA A 198 -13.87 0.30 7.35
N SER A 199 -13.99 -1.02 7.30
CA SER A 199 -13.63 -1.91 8.40
C SER A 199 -12.12 -2.16 8.45
N LEU A 200 -11.45 -2.16 7.28
CA LEU A 200 -10.02 -2.38 7.14
C LEU A 200 -9.44 -1.44 6.08
N ILE A 201 -8.33 -0.77 6.42
CA ILE A 201 -7.48 0.00 5.50
C ILE A 201 -6.06 -0.58 5.57
N THR A 202 -5.56 -1.08 4.45
CA THR A 202 -4.25 -1.78 4.41
C THR A 202 -3.66 -1.81 3.00
N TRP A 203 -2.40 -2.21 2.88
CA TRP A 203 -1.81 -2.60 1.60
C TRP A 203 -2.36 -3.93 1.09
N ARG A 204 -2.47 -4.08 -0.22
CA ARG A 204 -2.82 -5.35 -0.90
C ARG A 204 -1.89 -6.49 -0.50
N GLY A 205 -0.57 -6.24 -0.45
CA GLY A 205 0.42 -7.26 -0.09
C GLY A 205 0.19 -7.87 1.30
N VAL A 206 -0.26 -7.06 2.25
CA VAL A 206 -0.62 -7.51 3.61
C VAL A 206 -1.82 -8.47 3.57
N LEU A 207 -2.89 -8.10 2.85
CA LEU A 207 -4.06 -8.98 2.69
C LEU A 207 -3.70 -10.26 1.91
N THR A 208 -2.81 -10.18 0.93
CA THR A 208 -2.30 -11.33 0.18
C THR A 208 -1.61 -12.34 1.11
N LYS A 209 -0.73 -11.89 2.01
CA LYS A 209 -0.07 -12.77 3.00
C LYS A 209 -1.07 -13.44 3.94
N LEU A 210 -2.08 -12.68 4.40
CA LEU A 210 -3.15 -13.25 5.23
C LEU A 210 -3.93 -14.35 4.48
N CYS A 211 -4.32 -14.11 3.23
CA CYS A 211 -5.01 -15.12 2.42
C CYS A 211 -4.13 -16.33 2.08
N ALA A 212 -2.83 -16.13 1.86
CA ALA A 212 -1.89 -17.20 1.56
C ALA A 212 -1.64 -18.14 2.76
N SER A 213 -1.87 -17.65 3.99
CA SER A 213 -1.52 -18.35 5.23
C SER A 213 -2.18 -19.72 5.40
N VAL A 214 -3.35 -19.94 4.80
CA VAL A 214 -4.04 -21.25 4.86
C VAL A 214 -3.37 -22.32 3.98
N TYR A 215 -2.47 -21.90 3.09
CA TYR A 215 -1.74 -22.76 2.17
C TYR A 215 -0.26 -22.89 2.51
N GLU A 216 0.27 -22.00 3.35
CA GLU A 216 1.64 -22.08 3.87
C GLU A 216 1.70 -23.25 4.86
N THR A 217 2.25 -24.38 4.42
CA THR A 217 2.49 -25.54 5.28
C THR A 217 3.90 -25.48 5.82
N ALA A 218 4.08 -25.57 7.15
CA ALA A 218 5.36 -25.96 7.72
C ALA A 218 5.73 -27.33 7.12
N GLY A 219 6.74 -27.37 6.25
CA GLY A 219 7.09 -28.60 5.54
C GLY A 219 7.45 -29.72 6.51
N GLU A 220 6.94 -30.94 6.23
CA GLU A 220 7.54 -32.19 6.72
C GLU A 220 8.95 -32.30 6.11
N GLY A 221 9.92 -31.66 6.75
CA GLY A 221 11.26 -31.52 6.22
C GLY A 221 12.15 -30.48 6.90
N GLY A 222 11.73 -29.88 8.02
CA GLY A 222 12.61 -29.09 8.89
C GLY A 222 13.17 -27.78 8.30
N GLY A 223 12.71 -27.35 7.12
CA GLY A 223 13.09 -26.08 6.51
C GLY A 223 11.91 -25.13 6.40
N GLY A 224 11.76 -24.25 7.40
CA GLY A 224 11.09 -22.94 7.36
C GLY A 224 9.71 -22.87 6.69
N GLY A 225 8.64 -23.11 7.47
CA GLY A 225 7.32 -22.59 7.11
C GLY A 225 7.28 -21.11 7.48
N GLY A 226 7.49 -20.22 6.50
CA GLY A 226 7.66 -18.79 6.73
C GLY A 226 6.50 -18.16 7.49
N GLY A 227 6.76 -17.82 8.76
CA GLY A 227 5.86 -16.99 9.56
C GLY A 227 5.99 -15.51 9.19
N TRP A 228 4.89 -14.77 9.34
CA TRP A 228 4.88 -13.32 9.18
C TRP A 228 4.31 -12.66 10.44
N THR A 229 4.74 -11.42 10.68
CA THR A 229 4.16 -10.54 11.71
C THR A 229 3.35 -9.43 11.03
N LYS A 230 2.30 -8.95 11.69
CA LYS A 230 1.56 -7.74 11.29
C LYS A 230 1.40 -6.84 12.49
N GLU A 231 1.50 -5.55 12.25
CA GLU A 231 1.14 -4.53 13.22
C GLU A 231 -0.26 -4.04 12.89
N VAL A 232 -1.09 -3.91 13.92
CA VAL A 232 -2.52 -3.63 13.79
C VAL A 232 -2.91 -2.54 14.77
N MET A 233 -3.59 -1.52 14.28
CA MET A 233 -4.15 -0.45 15.09
C MET A 233 -5.64 -0.29 14.76
N MET A 234 -6.47 0.01 15.75
CA MET A 234 -7.87 0.38 15.53
C MET A 234 -8.07 1.85 15.89
N VAL A 235 -8.60 2.63 14.96
CA VAL A 235 -8.94 4.04 15.16
C VAL A 235 -10.38 4.24 14.70
N ASP A 236 -11.24 4.72 15.59
CA ASP A 236 -12.67 4.98 15.32
C ASP A 236 -13.43 3.82 14.66
N GLY A 237 -13.10 2.59 15.04
CA GLY A 237 -13.73 1.38 14.52
C GLY A 237 -13.18 0.88 13.18
N THR A 238 -12.24 1.61 12.57
CA THR A 238 -11.48 1.17 11.39
C THR A 238 -10.19 0.50 11.84
N VAL A 239 -9.91 -0.70 11.30
CA VAL A 239 -8.64 -1.39 11.49
C VAL A 239 -7.64 -0.94 10.44
N TYR A 240 -6.44 -0.60 10.87
CA TYR A 240 -5.27 -0.32 10.04
C TYR A 240 -4.26 -1.44 10.26
N MET A 241 -3.70 -1.98 9.18
CA MET A 241 -2.78 -3.12 9.25
C MET A 241 -1.58 -2.89 8.32
N ILE A 242 -0.38 -3.17 8.84
CA ILE A 242 0.87 -3.12 8.08
C ILE A 242 1.71 -4.37 8.32
N ASP A 243 2.72 -4.58 7.47
CA ASP A 243 3.73 -5.59 7.72
C ASP A 243 4.51 -5.24 8.99
N GLY A 244 4.61 -6.20 9.91
CA GLY A 244 5.47 -6.05 11.08
C GLY A 244 6.93 -6.39 10.75
N PRO A 245 7.82 -6.36 11.75
CA PRO A 245 9.23 -6.66 11.56
C PRO A 245 9.43 -8.04 10.93
N LYS A 246 10.29 -8.08 9.90
CA LYS A 246 10.59 -9.30 9.14
C LYS A 246 11.17 -10.37 10.06
N THR A 247 10.60 -11.57 10.02
CA THR A 247 11.16 -12.71 10.77
C THR A 247 12.50 -13.16 10.16
N ALA A 248 13.32 -13.90 10.92
CA ALA A 248 14.59 -14.44 10.40
C ALA A 248 14.40 -15.35 9.17
N GLU A 249 13.22 -15.97 9.03
CA GLU A 249 12.85 -16.80 7.88
C GLU A 249 12.47 -15.96 6.65
N GLU A 250 11.85 -14.78 6.82
CA GLU A 250 11.53 -13.86 5.74
C GLU A 250 12.78 -13.19 5.15
N GLN A 251 13.84 -13.04 5.95
CA GLN A 251 15.12 -12.44 5.51
C GLN A 251 15.91 -13.33 4.54
N GLY A 252 15.61 -14.63 4.47
CA GLY A 252 16.29 -15.57 3.57
C GLY A 252 15.65 -15.75 2.18
N GLY A 253 14.53 -15.06 1.89
CA GLY A 253 13.60 -15.46 0.84
C GLY A 253 13.91 -15.03 -0.61
N SER A 254 14.71 -13.98 -0.83
CA SER A 254 15.07 -13.51 -2.18
C SER A 254 16.37 -12.70 -2.13
N SER A 255 17.32 -13.01 -3.02
CA SER A 255 18.51 -12.16 -3.17
C SER A 255 18.15 -10.84 -3.89
N ALA A 256 18.88 -9.76 -3.62
CA ALA A 256 18.71 -8.49 -4.34
C ALA A 256 18.78 -8.67 -5.87
N GLN A 257 19.58 -9.63 -6.33
CA GLN A 257 19.70 -10.01 -7.74
C GLN A 257 18.40 -10.62 -8.31
N GLN A 258 17.72 -11.47 -7.55
CA GLN A 258 16.43 -12.04 -7.97
C GLN A 258 15.33 -10.97 -8.01
N THR A 259 15.33 -10.05 -7.04
CA THR A 259 14.43 -8.89 -7.05
C THR A 259 14.68 -8.02 -8.29
N TYR A 260 15.94 -7.74 -8.59
CA TYR A 260 16.33 -6.98 -9.77
C TYR A 260 15.80 -7.60 -11.08
N TYR A 261 15.81 -8.92 -11.22
CA TYR A 261 15.33 -9.59 -12.43
C TYR A 261 13.85 -9.35 -12.71
N GLY A 262 13.02 -9.20 -11.67
CA GLY A 262 11.63 -8.78 -11.82
C GLY A 262 11.53 -7.39 -12.43
N HIS A 263 12.16 -6.41 -11.78
CA HIS A 263 12.14 -5.01 -12.21
C HIS A 263 12.84 -4.76 -13.55
N SER A 264 13.89 -5.53 -13.88
CA SER A 264 14.53 -5.48 -15.20
C SER A 264 13.56 -5.92 -16.30
N TYR A 265 12.77 -6.96 -16.03
CA TYR A 265 11.75 -7.41 -16.97
C TYR A 265 10.58 -6.43 -17.09
N GLU A 266 10.15 -5.82 -15.97
CA GLU A 266 9.19 -4.71 -15.98
C GLU A 266 9.71 -3.53 -16.81
N SER A 267 10.96 -3.11 -16.61
CA SER A 267 11.56 -2.02 -17.40
C SER A 267 11.55 -2.32 -18.90
N LEU A 268 11.81 -3.57 -19.28
CA LEU A 268 11.73 -4.01 -20.68
C LEU A 268 10.30 -3.96 -21.24
N LEU A 269 9.30 -4.22 -20.41
CA LEU A 269 7.90 -4.38 -20.80
C LEU A 269 7.02 -3.13 -20.58
N THR A 270 7.57 -2.07 -20.02
CA THR A 270 6.78 -0.89 -19.60
C THR A 270 7.30 0.43 -20.15
N ASN A 271 8.42 0.38 -20.90
CA ASN A 271 9.08 1.54 -21.47
C ASN A 271 9.05 1.50 -23.00
N PRO A 272 8.16 2.28 -23.65
CA PRO A 272 8.08 2.32 -25.11
C PRO A 272 9.36 2.78 -25.81
N SER A 273 10.21 3.53 -25.10
CA SER A 273 11.52 4.00 -25.58
C SER A 273 12.64 2.97 -25.46
N GLY A 274 12.36 1.80 -24.89
CA GLY A 274 13.34 0.75 -24.60
C GLY A 274 13.73 0.72 -23.12
N PHE A 275 14.65 -0.18 -22.79
CA PHE A 275 15.07 -0.44 -21.42
C PHE A 275 15.60 0.82 -20.70
N GLU A 276 15.01 1.13 -19.55
CA GLU A 276 15.46 2.16 -18.60
C GLU A 276 16.20 1.50 -17.43
N ASP A 277 17.20 2.19 -16.86
CA ASP A 277 17.90 1.69 -15.67
C ASP A 277 16.88 1.53 -14.52
N VAL A 278 16.93 0.39 -13.83
CA VAL A 278 15.93 0.04 -12.80
C VAL A 278 16.02 1.00 -11.62
N ASN A 279 14.88 1.61 -11.26
CA ASN A 279 14.70 2.37 -10.03
C ASN A 279 13.46 1.88 -9.29
N THR A 280 13.66 1.22 -8.15
CA THR A 280 12.57 0.63 -7.34
C THR A 280 11.89 1.63 -6.40
N ASN A 281 12.29 2.90 -6.42
CA ASN A 281 11.54 3.96 -5.74
C ASN A 281 10.23 4.27 -6.46
N THR A 282 10.25 4.22 -7.79
CA THR A 282 9.14 4.60 -8.66
C THR A 282 8.03 3.56 -8.62
N GLN A 283 6.83 3.97 -8.19
CA GLN A 283 5.67 3.09 -8.14
C GLN A 283 4.39 3.88 -8.42
N TRP A 284 3.47 3.30 -9.19
CA TRP A 284 2.10 3.80 -9.26
C TRP A 284 1.18 2.90 -8.46
N VAL A 285 0.38 3.49 -7.58
CA VAL A 285 -0.48 2.77 -6.64
C VAL A 285 -1.93 3.12 -6.91
N SER A 286 -2.74 2.11 -7.21
CA SER A 286 -4.19 2.23 -7.25
C SER A 286 -4.78 2.00 -5.86
N VAL A 287 -5.75 2.84 -5.50
CA VAL A 287 -6.52 2.70 -4.26
C VAL A 287 -7.95 2.29 -4.59
N VAL A 288 -8.31 1.10 -4.11
CA VAL A 288 -9.59 0.45 -4.42
C VAL A 288 -10.43 0.26 -3.17
N LYS A 289 -11.75 0.31 -3.35
CA LYS A 289 -12.73 -0.13 -2.33
C LYS A 289 -13.29 -1.50 -2.71
N SER A 290 -13.50 -2.34 -1.70
CA SER A 290 -14.12 -3.66 -1.87
C SER A 290 -14.95 -4.05 -0.64
N ASN A 291 -15.60 -5.20 -0.70
CA ASN A 291 -16.32 -5.81 0.40
C ASN A 291 -15.98 -7.30 0.47
N LEU A 292 -15.49 -7.76 1.62
CA LEU A 292 -15.26 -9.17 1.90
C LEU A 292 -16.20 -9.63 3.01
N ASN A 293 -17.24 -10.36 2.62
CA ASN A 293 -18.23 -10.95 3.55
C ASN A 293 -18.81 -9.94 4.56
N GLY A 294 -19.16 -8.73 4.10
CA GLY A 294 -19.69 -7.64 4.91
C GLY A 294 -18.63 -6.64 5.38
N ASN A 295 -17.36 -7.03 5.43
CA ASN A 295 -16.27 -6.13 5.84
C ASN A 295 -15.89 -5.21 4.68
N ARG A 296 -16.04 -3.90 4.87
CA ARG A 296 -15.67 -2.90 3.86
C ARG A 296 -14.16 -2.71 3.88
N LEU A 297 -13.52 -2.83 2.74
CA LEU A 297 -12.06 -2.76 2.62
C LEU A 297 -11.67 -1.54 1.78
N ILE A 298 -10.61 -0.86 2.18
CA ILE A 298 -9.84 0.05 1.32
C ILE A 298 -8.44 -0.54 1.20
N LEU A 299 -8.01 -0.78 -0.03
CA LEU A 299 -6.73 -1.40 -0.32
C LEU A 299 -5.90 -0.49 -1.23
N GLY A 300 -4.66 -0.20 -0.83
CA GLY A 300 -3.64 0.35 -1.72
C GLY A 300 -2.85 -0.78 -2.37
N GLY A 301 -2.65 -0.74 -3.68
CA GLY A 301 -1.84 -1.73 -4.39
C GLY A 301 -1.08 -1.14 -5.56
N GLU A 302 0.23 -1.38 -5.56
CA GLU A 302 1.09 -1.14 -6.73
C GLU A 302 0.55 -1.90 -7.93
N VAL A 303 0.59 -1.25 -9.10
CA VAL A 303 0.21 -1.83 -10.39
C VAL A 303 1.36 -1.59 -11.37
N ASP A 304 1.92 -2.67 -11.90
CA ASP A 304 3.13 -2.64 -12.72
C ASP A 304 2.93 -1.81 -14.01
N CYS A 305 1.80 -2.02 -14.68
CA CYS A 305 1.42 -1.23 -15.86
C CYS A 305 -0.06 -1.38 -16.22
N ILE A 306 -0.50 -0.64 -17.22
CA ILE A 306 -1.88 -0.68 -17.73
C ILE A 306 -1.95 -0.89 -19.24
N ASP A 307 -3.13 -1.22 -19.76
CA ASP A 307 -3.37 -1.33 -21.20
C ASP A 307 -2.87 -0.08 -21.95
N PRO A 308 -2.17 -0.23 -23.09
CA PRO A 308 -1.60 0.90 -23.83
C PRO A 308 -2.65 1.91 -24.29
N ASN A 309 -3.88 1.46 -24.62
CA ASN A 309 -4.94 2.35 -25.06
C ASN A 309 -5.48 3.17 -23.89
N ALA A 310 -5.68 2.54 -22.73
CA ALA A 310 -6.05 3.23 -21.50
C ALA A 310 -4.99 4.26 -21.10
N PHE A 311 -3.71 3.90 -21.18
CA PHE A 311 -2.60 4.82 -20.91
C PHE A 311 -2.63 6.05 -21.83
N ASN A 312 -2.75 5.83 -23.14
CA ASN A 312 -2.84 6.93 -24.09
C ASN A 312 -4.05 7.83 -23.82
N HIS A 313 -5.20 7.24 -23.48
CA HIS A 313 -6.40 8.00 -23.12
C HIS A 313 -6.14 8.91 -21.91
N HIS A 314 -5.59 8.38 -20.82
CA HIS A 314 -5.25 9.18 -19.63
C HIS A 314 -4.22 10.26 -19.93
N ARG A 315 -3.20 9.96 -20.73
CA ARG A 315 -2.18 10.96 -21.11
C ARG A 315 -2.78 12.11 -21.93
N HIS A 316 -3.72 11.81 -22.82
CA HIS A 316 -4.46 12.83 -23.58
C HIS A 316 -5.39 13.66 -22.68
N GLN A 317 -6.09 13.02 -21.72
CA GLN A 317 -6.92 13.74 -20.75
C GLN A 317 -6.09 14.72 -19.91
N LEU A 318 -4.94 14.29 -19.38
CA LEU A 318 -4.04 15.13 -18.57
C LEU A 318 -3.48 16.33 -19.35
N ALA A 319 -3.24 16.17 -20.64
CA ALA A 319 -2.72 17.25 -21.50
C ALA A 319 -3.77 18.32 -21.85
N HIS A 320 -5.06 17.96 -21.88
CA HIS A 320 -6.13 18.85 -22.37
C HIS A 320 -7.11 19.34 -21.31
N ASN A 321 -7.27 18.62 -20.20
CA ASN A 321 -8.26 18.94 -19.15
C ASN A 321 -7.59 18.99 -17.76
N SER A 322 -6.67 19.94 -17.55
CA SER A 322 -5.92 20.08 -16.29
C SER A 322 -6.79 20.29 -15.04
N ASP A 323 -8.02 20.80 -15.24
CA ASP A 323 -8.88 21.28 -14.16
C ASP A 323 -10.06 20.32 -13.86
N GLN A 324 -10.19 19.22 -14.61
CA GLN A 324 -11.22 18.20 -14.34
C GLN A 324 -10.69 17.13 -13.39
N PRO A 325 -11.56 16.52 -12.55
CA PRO A 325 -11.17 15.37 -11.74
C PRO A 325 -10.61 14.28 -12.66
N SER A 326 -9.35 13.92 -12.45
CA SER A 326 -8.74 12.88 -13.27
C SER A 326 -9.47 11.56 -13.04
N GLU A 327 -9.94 10.96 -14.14
CA GLU A 327 -10.65 9.70 -14.09
C GLU A 327 -9.72 8.59 -13.56
N THR A 328 -10.26 7.73 -12.70
CA THR A 328 -9.51 6.58 -12.20
C THR A 328 -9.35 5.54 -13.31
N VAL A 329 -8.20 4.89 -13.38
CA VAL A 329 -7.98 3.77 -14.29
C VAL A 329 -8.81 2.55 -13.83
N PRO A 330 -9.68 1.96 -14.66
CA PRO A 330 -10.43 0.75 -14.30
C PRO A 330 -9.53 -0.47 -14.09
N ILE A 331 -9.92 -1.36 -13.16
CA ILE A 331 -9.10 -2.54 -12.80
C ILE A 331 -8.89 -3.55 -13.93
N ASP A 332 -9.77 -3.61 -14.92
CA ASP A 332 -9.59 -4.50 -16.07
C ASP A 332 -8.52 -4.01 -17.06
N GLN A 333 -8.03 -2.79 -16.87
CA GLN A 333 -6.87 -2.27 -17.60
C GLN A 333 -5.55 -2.62 -16.91
N PHE A 334 -5.57 -3.11 -15.66
CA PHE A 334 -4.35 -3.41 -14.91
C PHE A 334 -3.69 -4.68 -15.42
N ILE A 335 -2.38 -4.62 -15.62
CA ILE A 335 -1.54 -5.72 -16.08
C ILE A 335 -0.45 -5.93 -15.02
N GLU A 336 -0.42 -7.14 -14.46
CA GLU A 336 0.62 -7.59 -13.53
C GLU A 336 1.67 -8.40 -14.30
N ILE A 337 2.95 -8.06 -14.13
CA ILE A 337 4.10 -8.66 -14.78
C ILE A 337 4.80 -9.56 -13.77
N LYS A 338 5.16 -10.77 -14.19
CA LYS A 338 5.88 -11.73 -13.34
C LYS A 338 6.96 -12.47 -14.10
N THR A 339 8.09 -12.70 -13.43
CA THR A 339 9.17 -13.55 -13.92
C THR A 339 9.16 -14.91 -13.21
N SER A 340 9.54 -15.96 -13.93
CA SER A 340 9.78 -17.27 -13.33
C SER A 340 10.84 -18.06 -14.07
N ILE A 341 11.56 -18.90 -13.34
CA ILE A 341 12.39 -19.94 -13.95
C ILE A 341 11.49 -20.86 -14.76
N MET A 342 11.92 -21.17 -15.98
CA MET A 342 11.25 -22.12 -16.85
C MET A 342 11.32 -23.52 -16.23
N PRO A 343 10.18 -24.20 -16.02
CA PRO A 343 10.20 -25.57 -15.52
C PRO A 343 10.98 -26.50 -16.45
N ALA A 344 11.97 -27.21 -15.90
CA ALA A 344 12.78 -28.18 -16.64
C ALA A 344 12.25 -29.62 -16.50
N SER A 345 11.30 -29.85 -15.59
CA SER A 345 10.70 -31.15 -15.31
C SER A 345 9.22 -31.02 -14.93
N ASP A 346 8.48 -32.13 -15.00
CA ASP A 346 7.09 -32.20 -14.52
C ASP A 346 6.97 -31.78 -13.06
N ARG A 347 7.95 -32.14 -12.23
CA ARG A 347 7.99 -31.76 -10.81
C ARG A 347 8.09 -30.24 -10.65
N ASP A 348 8.95 -29.59 -11.43
CA ASP A 348 9.10 -28.13 -11.40
C ASP A 348 7.83 -27.44 -11.90
N HIS A 349 7.18 -28.03 -12.89
CA HIS A 349 5.89 -27.57 -13.39
C HIS A 349 4.84 -27.66 -12.28
N TRP A 350 4.70 -28.81 -11.61
CA TRP A 350 3.80 -28.96 -10.47
C TRP A 350 4.06 -27.95 -9.35
N ASN A 351 5.34 -27.69 -9.02
CA ASN A 351 5.70 -26.70 -8.01
C ASN A 351 5.33 -25.26 -8.43
N LEU A 352 5.56 -24.90 -9.70
CA LEU A 352 5.17 -23.60 -10.27
C LEU A 352 3.66 -23.36 -10.06
N TYR A 353 2.81 -24.31 -10.44
CA TYR A 353 1.36 -24.16 -10.31
C TYR A 353 0.89 -24.19 -8.86
N ARG A 354 1.43 -25.11 -8.05
CA ARG A 354 0.98 -25.31 -6.67
C ARG A 354 1.32 -24.12 -5.77
N PHE A 355 2.50 -23.54 -5.92
CA PHE A 355 3.01 -22.54 -4.99
C PHE A 355 3.03 -21.14 -5.59
N LYS A 356 3.60 -20.98 -6.79
CA LYS A 356 3.85 -19.65 -7.36
C LYS A 356 2.64 -19.08 -8.07
N MET A 357 1.93 -19.87 -8.88
CA MET A 357 0.68 -19.42 -9.52
C MET A 357 -0.41 -19.10 -8.50
N LEU A 358 -0.45 -19.79 -7.35
CA LEU A 358 -1.35 -19.45 -6.25
C LEU A 358 -1.06 -18.06 -5.70
N LYS A 359 0.22 -17.73 -5.46
CA LYS A 359 0.63 -16.40 -4.98
C LYS A 359 0.30 -15.32 -6.02
N PHE A 360 0.55 -15.58 -7.31
CA PHE A 360 0.20 -14.66 -8.39
C PHE A 360 -1.31 -14.43 -8.47
N TRP A 361 -2.10 -15.51 -8.39
CA TRP A 361 -3.55 -15.42 -8.39
C TRP A 361 -4.07 -14.60 -7.20
N LEU A 362 -3.54 -14.83 -5.99
CA LEU A 362 -3.91 -14.06 -4.79
C LEU A 362 -3.57 -12.57 -4.92
N GLN A 363 -2.40 -12.25 -5.47
CA GLN A 363 -1.98 -10.87 -5.71
C GLN A 363 -2.92 -10.18 -6.70
N SER A 364 -3.21 -10.81 -7.85
CA SER A 364 -4.01 -10.19 -8.91
C SER A 364 -5.50 -10.12 -8.57
N CYS A 365 -6.08 -11.16 -7.97
CA CYS A 365 -7.53 -11.22 -7.70
C CYS A 365 -7.99 -10.17 -6.68
N GLN A 366 -7.11 -9.75 -5.78
CA GLN A 366 -7.42 -8.77 -4.73
C GLN A 366 -7.58 -7.34 -5.28
N LEU A 367 -6.85 -6.98 -6.33
CA LEU A 367 -7.04 -5.71 -7.06
C LEU A 367 -7.93 -5.87 -8.29
N GLY A 368 -8.21 -7.11 -8.71
CA GLY A 368 -8.98 -7.41 -9.91
C GLY A 368 -8.18 -7.23 -11.21
N SER A 369 -6.85 -7.28 -11.15
CA SER A 369 -5.98 -7.24 -12.33
C SER A 369 -6.04 -8.56 -13.10
N SER A 370 -5.86 -8.48 -14.41
CA SER A 370 -5.77 -9.67 -15.27
C SER A 370 -4.31 -10.12 -15.37
N PRO A 371 -3.95 -11.34 -14.93
CA PRO A 371 -2.60 -11.85 -15.18
C PRO A 371 -2.40 -12.05 -16.70
N LYS A 372 -1.32 -11.53 -17.27
CA LYS A 372 -0.96 -11.73 -18.69
C LYS A 372 0.32 -12.54 -18.85
#